data_AF-A0AAV8X431-F1
#
_entry.id   AF-A0AAV8X431-F1
#
_cell.length_a   1.000
_cell.length_b   1.000
_cell.length_c   1.000
_cell.angle_alpha   90.00
_cell.angle_beta   90.00
_cell.angle_gamma   90.00
#
_symmetry.space_group_name_H-M   'P 1'
#
loop_
_entity.id
_entity.type
_entity.pdbx_description
1 polymer ?
#
loop_
_entity_poly.entity_id
_entity_poly.type
_entity_poly.pdbx_seq_one_letter_code
_entity_poly.pdbx_strand_id
1 'polypeptide(L)'
;MIGVGDRMRTQQEVCRLFHEMHPDREPVSQSTVSRIERKYRELGHVRDAPRQGRPKINENVQQDVILSALENPHCTVRQVSRDLNIGKSSVSNIFKKDICLLILILNAAQHSLTILPLLEPHTIRHYLYLRDTMTQYVPVLSLPDSNGNVIARPMSVPESLGISKQRHP
;
A
#
# COMPACT_ATOMS: atom_id res chain seq x y z
N MET A 1 20.46 27.26 25.04
CA MET A 1 20.65 28.72 24.86
C MET A 1 19.55 29.25 23.97
N ILE A 2 18.66 30.03 24.59
CA ILE A 2 17.57 30.75 23.92
C ILE A 2 17.93 32.22 23.98
N GLY A 3 18.12 32.85 22.81
CA GLY A 3 18.54 34.24 22.72
C GLY A 3 18.49 34.72 21.28
N VAL A 4 18.16 36.00 21.09
CA VAL A 4 18.32 36.72 19.82
C VAL A 4 19.48 37.69 20.02
N GLY A 5 20.53 37.59 19.21
CA GLY A 5 21.77 38.35 19.39
C GLY A 5 22.59 37.89 20.60
N ASP A 6 23.28 38.82 21.26
CA ASP A 6 24.27 38.53 22.32
C ASP A 6 23.66 38.23 23.70
N ARG A 7 22.33 38.27 23.84
CA ARG A 7 21.66 38.04 25.14
C ARG A 7 21.23 36.60 25.29
N MET A 8 22.09 35.84 25.95
CA MET A 8 21.82 34.50 26.44
C MET A 8 20.77 34.58 27.55
N ARG A 9 19.60 33.98 27.34
CA ARG A 9 18.55 33.91 28.36
C ARG A 9 18.34 32.48 28.82
N THR A 10 18.07 32.34 30.11
CA THR A 10 17.53 31.13 30.71
C THR A 10 16.08 30.94 30.27
N GLN A 11 15.60 29.71 30.30
CA GLN A 11 14.21 29.44 29.96
C GLN A 11 13.20 30.12 30.93
N GLN A 12 13.63 30.47 32.16
CA GLN A 12 12.78 31.13 33.17
C GLN A 12 12.59 32.61 32.82
N GLU A 13 13.66 33.27 32.39
CA GLU A 13 13.60 34.64 31.87
C GLU A 13 12.73 34.70 30.61
N VAL A 14 12.81 33.69 29.74
CA VAL A 14 11.95 33.60 28.54
C VAL A 14 10.48 33.45 28.93
N CYS A 15 10.16 32.59 29.90
CA CYS A 15 8.81 32.51 30.46
C CYS A 15 8.39 33.90 30.96
N ARG A 16 9.16 34.52 31.86
CA ARG A 16 8.82 35.83 32.44
C ARG A 16 8.55 36.89 31.38
N LEU A 17 9.44 37.02 30.39
CA LEU A 17 9.28 37.94 29.27
C LEU A 17 8.03 37.66 28.45
N PHE A 18 7.69 36.38 28.23
CA PHE A 18 6.47 36.02 27.52
C PHE A 18 5.21 36.47 28.26
N HIS A 19 5.15 36.32 29.59
CA HIS A 19 4.03 36.79 30.40
C HIS A 19 3.94 38.32 30.42
N GLU A 20 5.08 39.01 30.56
CA GLU A 20 5.15 40.47 30.54
C GLU A 20 4.69 41.05 29.19
N MET A 21 5.04 40.40 28.08
CA MET A 21 4.66 40.82 26.72
C MET A 21 3.23 40.41 26.32
N HIS A 22 2.67 39.39 26.98
CA HIS A 22 1.35 38.83 26.68
C HIS A 22 0.56 38.56 27.96
N PRO A 23 0.13 39.60 28.70
CA PRO A 23 -0.55 39.47 29.98
C PRO A 23 -1.92 38.77 29.87
N ASP A 24 -2.58 38.86 28.71
CA ASP A 24 -3.91 38.27 28.48
C ASP A 24 -3.89 36.78 28.13
N ARG A 25 -2.70 36.15 28.03
CA ARG A 25 -2.54 34.74 27.66
C ARG A 25 -2.23 33.86 28.86
N GLU A 26 -2.62 32.59 28.77
CA GLU A 26 -2.28 31.62 29.79
C GLU A 26 -0.76 31.48 29.98
N PRO A 27 -0.32 31.30 31.23
CA PRO A 27 1.09 31.13 31.54
C PRO A 27 1.78 29.98 30.80
N VAL A 28 2.92 30.27 30.17
CA VAL A 28 3.72 29.24 29.50
C VAL A 28 4.71 28.64 30.49
N SER A 29 4.68 27.31 30.62
CA SER A 29 5.62 26.59 31.49
C SER A 29 7.05 26.59 30.94
N GLN A 30 8.01 26.53 31.85
CA GLN A 30 9.43 26.30 31.59
C GLN A 30 9.68 25.04 30.72
N SER A 31 8.92 23.97 30.97
CA SER A 31 8.99 22.73 30.19
C SER A 31 8.56 22.93 28.73
N THR A 32 7.59 23.82 28.48
CA THR A 32 7.12 24.17 27.14
C THR A 32 8.22 24.90 26.38
N VAL A 33 8.85 25.89 27.01
CA VAL A 33 9.97 26.64 26.42
C VAL A 33 11.15 25.70 26.11
N SER A 34 11.49 24.80 27.02
CA SER A 34 12.53 23.78 26.80
C SER A 34 12.20 22.83 25.64
N ARG A 35 10.94 22.38 25.51
CA ARG A 35 10.49 21.53 24.39
C ARG A 35 10.57 22.27 23.06
N ILE A 36 10.14 23.54 23.03
CA ILE A 36 10.19 24.39 21.84
C ILE A 36 11.64 24.64 21.40
N GLU A 37 12.52 25.00 22.33
CA GLU A 37 13.95 25.21 22.05
C GLU A 37 14.58 23.95 21.46
N ARG A 38 14.38 22.81 22.12
CA ARG A 38 14.91 21.52 21.67
C ARG A 38 14.42 21.19 20.27
N LYS A 39 13.10 21.33 20.03
CA LYS A 39 12.48 21.11 18.72
C LYS A 39 13.11 22.01 17.64
N TYR A 40 13.35 23.29 17.96
CA TYR A 40 14.00 24.21 17.04
C TYR A 40 15.47 23.86 16.78
N ARG A 41 16.23 23.44 17.80
CA ARG A 41 17.63 23.00 17.65
C ARG A 41 17.76 21.74 16.79
N GLU A 42 16.82 20.80 16.92
CA GLU A 42 16.83 19.52 16.22
C GLU A 42 16.29 19.64 14.78
N LEU A 43 15.19 20.37 14.58
CA LEU A 43 14.47 20.42 13.29
C LEU A 43 14.68 21.73 12.52
N GLY A 44 15.27 22.75 13.14
CA GLY A 44 15.35 24.12 12.58
C GLY A 44 14.01 24.88 12.61
N HIS A 45 12.94 24.28 13.15
CA HIS A 45 11.61 24.88 13.20
C HIS A 45 10.76 24.33 14.36
N VAL A 46 9.66 25.00 14.70
CA VAL A 46 8.76 24.60 15.82
C VAL A 46 7.51 23.84 15.33
N ARG A 47 7.36 23.58 14.02
CA ARG A 47 6.25 22.79 13.46
C ARG A 47 6.21 21.37 14.04
N ASP A 48 5.06 20.71 13.95
CA ASP A 48 4.94 19.32 14.39
C ASP A 48 5.83 18.40 13.54
N ALA A 49 6.59 17.57 14.24
CA ALA A 49 7.40 16.55 13.61
C ALA A 49 6.48 15.48 12.98
N PRO A 50 6.90 14.85 11.88
CA PRO A 50 6.20 13.69 11.35
C PRO A 50 6.10 12.63 12.46
N ARG A 51 4.86 12.26 12.81
CA ARG A 51 4.62 11.22 13.80
C ARG A 51 5.02 9.89 13.18
N GLN A 52 5.84 9.11 13.88
CA GLN A 52 6.02 7.71 13.51
C GLN A 52 4.68 7.01 13.72
N GLY A 53 3.97 6.75 12.62
CA GLY A 53 2.68 6.08 12.63
C GLY A 53 2.82 4.61 13.03
N ARG A 54 1.72 3.85 12.91
CA ARG A 54 1.75 2.40 13.09
C ARG A 54 2.83 1.79 12.17
N PRO A 55 3.70 0.90 12.67
CA PRO A 55 4.71 0.26 11.85
C PRO A 55 4.10 -0.38 10.60
N LYS A 56 4.68 -0.10 9.44
CA LYS A 56 4.28 -0.73 8.18
C LYS A 56 4.72 -2.20 8.20
N ILE A 57 3.96 -3.05 7.53
CA ILE A 57 4.37 -4.44 7.29
C ILE A 57 5.68 -4.42 6.51
N ASN A 58 6.62 -5.29 6.88
CA ASN A 58 7.91 -5.43 6.19
C ASN A 58 7.70 -5.70 4.69
N GLU A 59 8.54 -5.11 3.84
CA GLU A 59 8.51 -5.29 2.39
C GLU A 59 8.69 -6.75 1.98
N ASN A 60 9.58 -7.49 2.66
CA ASN A 60 9.78 -8.92 2.40
C ASN A 60 8.49 -9.72 2.60
N VAL A 61 7.77 -9.44 3.70
CA VAL A 61 6.49 -10.11 3.99
C VAL A 61 5.40 -9.71 2.99
N GLN A 62 5.42 -8.47 2.50
CA GLN A 62 4.50 -8.07 1.43
C GLN A 62 4.80 -8.84 0.14
N GLN A 63 6.07 -9.03 -0.18
CA GLN A 63 6.50 -9.79 -1.35
C GLN A 63 6.09 -11.26 -1.24
N ASP A 64 6.31 -11.91 -0.09
CA ASP A 64 5.89 -13.29 0.15
C ASP A 64 4.36 -13.47 -0.01
N VAL A 65 3.58 -12.49 0.46
CA VAL A 65 2.12 -12.49 0.24
C VAL A 65 1.80 -12.44 -1.25
N ILE A 66 2.41 -11.53 -2.01
CA ILE A 66 2.15 -11.39 -3.45
C ILE A 66 2.54 -12.69 -4.18
N LEU A 67 3.72 -13.24 -3.88
CA LEU A 67 4.20 -14.51 -4.46
C LEU A 67 3.21 -15.65 -4.24
N SER A 68 2.58 -15.75 -3.06
CA SER A 68 1.58 -16.80 -2.79
C SER A 68 0.38 -16.77 -3.74
N ALA A 69 -0.05 -15.57 -4.18
CA ALA A 69 -1.08 -15.44 -5.21
C ALA A 69 -0.55 -15.76 -6.61
N LEU A 70 0.71 -15.40 -6.92
CA LEU A 70 1.35 -15.73 -8.21
C LEU A 70 1.49 -17.23 -8.42
N GLU A 71 1.85 -17.96 -7.36
CA GLU A 71 1.95 -19.41 -7.37
C GLU A 71 0.59 -20.08 -7.47
N ASN A 72 -0.40 -19.58 -6.72
CA ASN A 72 -1.76 -20.11 -6.71
C ASN A 72 -2.81 -18.98 -6.57
N PRO A 73 -3.46 -18.56 -7.68
CA PRO A 73 -4.50 -17.53 -7.66
C PRO A 73 -5.73 -17.90 -6.82
N HIS A 74 -5.92 -19.18 -6.51
CA HIS A 74 -7.02 -19.67 -5.66
C HIS A 74 -6.62 -19.82 -4.19
N CYS A 75 -5.42 -19.40 -3.79
CA CYS A 75 -5.03 -19.41 -2.40
C CYS A 75 -5.99 -18.54 -1.57
N THR A 76 -6.36 -19.03 -0.38
CA THR A 76 -7.27 -18.28 0.49
C THR A 76 -6.48 -17.32 1.36
N VAL A 77 -7.05 -16.15 1.66
CA VAL A 77 -6.51 -15.22 2.67
C VAL A 77 -6.20 -15.92 3.99
N ARG A 78 -7.02 -16.91 4.39
CA ARG A 78 -6.82 -17.69 5.61
C ARG A 78 -5.61 -18.62 5.53
N GLN A 79 -5.32 -19.17 4.36
CA GLN A 79 -4.15 -20.02 4.14
C GLN A 79 -2.89 -19.18 4.25
N VAL A 80 -2.77 -18.12 3.44
CA VAL A 80 -1.60 -17.23 3.42
C VAL A 80 -1.36 -16.56 4.79
N SER A 81 -2.43 -16.18 5.49
CA SER A 81 -2.36 -15.67 6.86
C SER A 81 -1.72 -16.65 7.85
N ARG A 82 -1.99 -17.96 7.70
CA ARG A 82 -1.39 -19.00 8.54
C ARG A 82 0.06 -19.24 8.14
N ASP A 83 0.31 -19.35 6.85
CA ASP A 83 1.63 -19.71 6.31
C ASP A 83 2.68 -18.65 6.63
N LEU A 84 2.30 -17.36 6.54
CA LEU A 84 3.19 -16.22 6.79
C LEU A 84 3.00 -15.60 8.19
N ASN A 85 2.14 -16.18 9.02
CA ASN A 85 1.82 -15.71 10.38
C ASN A 85 1.50 -14.20 10.45
N ILE A 86 0.60 -13.74 9.58
CA ILE A 86 0.15 -12.33 9.51
C ILE A 86 -1.36 -12.23 9.61
N GLY A 87 -1.86 -11.06 10.04
CA GLY A 87 -3.29 -10.80 10.15
C GLY A 87 -4.01 -10.92 8.80
N LYS A 88 -5.17 -11.57 8.79
CA LYS A 88 -6.01 -11.74 7.58
C LYS A 88 -6.35 -10.41 6.88
N SER A 89 -6.59 -9.35 7.67
CA SER A 89 -6.85 -8.01 7.15
C SER A 89 -5.65 -7.45 6.39
N SER A 90 -4.43 -7.70 6.88
CA SER A 90 -3.19 -7.33 6.21
C SER A 90 -3.05 -8.03 4.86
N VAL A 91 -3.22 -9.35 4.83
CA VAL A 91 -3.19 -10.16 3.60
C VAL A 91 -4.21 -9.64 2.59
N SER A 92 -5.47 -9.45 3.02
CA SER A 92 -6.53 -8.95 2.14
C SER A 92 -6.21 -7.56 1.58
N ASN A 93 -5.65 -6.66 2.40
CA ASN A 93 -5.24 -5.33 1.95
C ASN A 93 -4.09 -5.37 0.96
N ILE A 94 -3.14 -6.30 1.11
CA ILE A 94 -2.04 -6.49 0.17
C ILE A 94 -2.58 -7.01 -1.16
N PHE A 95 -3.38 -8.08 -1.16
CA PHE A 95 -3.99 -8.62 -2.39
C PHE A 95 -4.84 -7.60 -3.13
N LYS A 96 -5.66 -6.81 -2.42
CA LYS A 96 -6.45 -5.75 -3.07
C LYS A 96 -5.56 -4.74 -3.80
N LYS A 97 -4.46 -4.31 -3.16
CA LYS A 97 -3.54 -3.35 -3.78
C LYS A 97 -2.85 -3.94 -5.00
N ASP A 98 -2.39 -5.17 -4.91
CA ASP A 98 -1.72 -5.88 -5.98
C ASP A 98 -2.63 -6.08 -7.19
N ILE A 99 -3.85 -6.60 -6.98
CA ILE A 99 -4.85 -6.76 -8.05
C ILE A 99 -5.19 -5.41 -8.70
N CYS A 100 -5.39 -4.35 -7.93
CA CYS A 100 -5.64 -3.02 -8.49
C CYS A 100 -4.48 -2.51 -9.35
N LEU A 101 -3.23 -2.75 -8.93
CA LEU A 101 -2.05 -2.37 -9.69
C LEU A 101 -1.96 -3.16 -11.00
N LEU A 102 -2.21 -4.47 -10.95
CA LEU A 102 -2.26 -5.33 -12.15
C LEU A 102 -3.34 -4.83 -13.13
N ILE A 103 -4.56 -4.56 -12.64
CA ILE A 103 -5.64 -4.01 -13.48
C ILE A 103 -5.22 -2.70 -14.14
N LEU A 104 -4.55 -1.80 -13.41
CA LEU A 104 -4.08 -0.53 -13.95
C LEU A 104 -3.06 -0.74 -15.07
N ILE A 105 -2.08 -1.62 -14.86
CA ILE A 105 -1.04 -1.95 -15.85
C ILE A 105 -1.67 -2.58 -17.09
N LEU A 106 -2.61 -3.51 -16.91
CA LEU A 106 -3.30 -4.19 -18.01
C LEU A 106 -4.16 -3.22 -18.82
N ASN A 107 -4.83 -2.26 -18.17
CA ASN A 107 -5.54 -1.17 -18.85
C ASN A 107 -4.59 -0.27 -19.64
N ALA A 108 -3.41 0.06 -19.09
CA ALA A 108 -2.40 0.81 -19.83
C ALA A 108 -1.85 0.02 -21.03
N ALA A 109 -1.65 -1.29 -20.86
CA ALA A 109 -1.14 -2.18 -21.90
C ALA A 109 -2.09 -2.30 -23.11
N GLN A 110 -3.40 -2.06 -22.92
CA GLN A 110 -4.36 -1.98 -24.03
C GLN A 110 -3.99 -0.86 -25.03
N HIS A 111 -3.48 0.26 -24.52
CA HIS A 111 -3.14 1.43 -25.33
C HIS A 111 -1.65 1.51 -25.68
N SER A 112 -0.81 0.68 -25.05
CA SER A 112 0.63 0.65 -25.28
C SER A 112 1.14 -0.78 -25.45
N LEU A 113 1.28 -1.21 -26.71
CA LEU A 113 1.70 -2.57 -27.08
C LEU A 113 3.14 -2.89 -26.67
N THR A 114 3.98 -1.90 -26.38
CA THR A 114 5.37 -2.10 -25.91
C THR A 114 5.45 -2.66 -24.50
N ILE A 115 4.36 -2.61 -23.73
CA ILE A 115 4.27 -3.15 -22.37
C ILE A 115 4.08 -4.67 -22.40
N LEU A 116 3.38 -5.21 -23.41
CA LEU A 116 3.02 -6.63 -23.46
C LEU A 116 4.24 -7.58 -23.44
N PRO A 117 5.34 -7.33 -24.19
CA PRO A 117 6.53 -8.17 -24.16
C PRO A 117 7.32 -8.07 -22.84
N LEU A 118 7.08 -7.02 -22.05
CA LEU A 118 7.73 -6.81 -20.76
C LEU A 118 6.97 -7.48 -19.61
N LEU A 119 5.75 -7.98 -19.85
CA LEU A 119 4.99 -8.70 -18.83
C LEU A 119 5.64 -10.05 -18.57
N GLU A 120 5.97 -10.29 -17.30
CA GLU A 120 6.49 -11.58 -16.90
C GLU A 120 5.44 -12.70 -17.09
N PRO A 121 5.87 -13.96 -17.32
CA PRO A 121 4.96 -15.09 -17.53
C PRO A 121 3.92 -15.27 -16.42
N HIS A 122 4.29 -14.95 -15.18
CA HIS A 122 3.38 -15.02 -14.03
C HIS A 122 2.28 -13.95 -14.09
N THR A 123 2.59 -12.77 -14.65
CA THR A 123 1.62 -11.67 -14.82
C THR A 123 0.61 -12.03 -15.91
N ILE A 124 1.08 -12.71 -16.96
CA ILE A 124 0.21 -13.27 -18.02
C ILE A 124 -0.78 -14.31 -17.44
N ARG A 125 -0.31 -15.19 -16.54
CA ARG A 125 -1.19 -16.15 -15.86
C ARG A 125 -2.25 -15.46 -14.99
N HIS A 126 -1.86 -14.42 -14.27
CA HIS A 126 -2.80 -13.60 -13.49
C HIS A 126 -3.79 -12.85 -14.36
N TYR A 127 -3.35 -12.34 -15.51
CA TYR A 127 -4.24 -11.72 -16.48
C TYR A 127 -5.36 -12.69 -16.90
N LEU A 128 -5.06 -13.95 -17.17
CA LEU A 128 -6.09 -14.95 -17.53
C LEU A 128 -7.12 -15.12 -16.41
N TYR A 129 -6.67 -15.30 -15.16
CA TYR A 129 -7.55 -15.40 -13.99
C TYR A 129 -8.42 -14.15 -13.79
N LEU A 130 -7.81 -12.96 -13.87
CA LEU A 130 -8.52 -11.70 -13.72
C LEU A 130 -9.46 -11.42 -14.89
N ARG A 131 -9.12 -11.87 -16.10
CA ARG A 131 -9.98 -11.76 -17.28
C ARG A 131 -11.23 -12.62 -17.12
N ASP A 132 -11.11 -13.80 -16.52
CA ASP A 132 -12.24 -14.71 -16.28
C ASP A 132 -13.12 -14.25 -15.11
N THR A 133 -12.52 -13.67 -14.07
CA THR A 133 -13.25 -13.29 -12.84
C THR A 133 -13.71 -11.84 -12.78
N MET A 134 -13.02 -10.92 -13.48
CA MET A 134 -13.23 -9.47 -13.44
C MET A 134 -13.33 -8.88 -14.85
N THR A 135 -14.12 -9.52 -15.71
CA THR A 135 -14.29 -9.20 -17.14
C THR A 135 -14.58 -7.72 -17.45
N GLN A 136 -15.27 -7.01 -16.55
CA GLN A 136 -15.65 -5.59 -16.72
C GLN A 136 -14.50 -4.61 -16.49
N TYR A 137 -13.44 -5.02 -15.79
CA TYR A 137 -12.32 -4.15 -15.42
C TYR A 137 -11.03 -4.47 -16.18
N VAL A 138 -10.94 -5.67 -16.77
CA VAL A 138 -9.75 -6.16 -17.45
C VAL A 138 -10.01 -6.21 -18.96
N PRO A 139 -9.29 -5.41 -19.77
CA PRO A 139 -9.50 -5.39 -21.20
C PRO A 139 -8.97 -6.66 -21.88
N VAL A 140 -9.42 -6.91 -23.11
CA VAL A 140 -8.87 -7.99 -23.93
C VAL A 140 -7.54 -7.51 -24.50
N LEU A 141 -6.44 -8.14 -24.09
CA LEU A 141 -5.11 -7.90 -24.61
C LEU A 141 -4.77 -8.93 -25.69
N SER A 142 -4.18 -8.46 -26.79
CA SER A 142 -3.60 -9.29 -27.85
C SER A 142 -2.24 -9.82 -27.41
N LEU A 143 -2.24 -10.80 -26.51
CA LEU A 143 -1.01 -11.42 -26.05
C LEU A 143 -0.40 -12.26 -27.19
N PRO A 144 0.92 -12.14 -27.44
CA PRO A 144 1.61 -13.05 -28.34
C PRO A 144 1.54 -14.46 -27.74
N ASP A 145 0.91 -15.39 -28.46
CA ASP A 145 1.02 -16.80 -28.11
C ASP A 145 2.50 -17.23 -28.24
N SER A 146 2.92 -18.33 -27.59
CA SER A 146 4.32 -18.81 -27.63
C SER A 146 4.88 -19.03 -29.06
N ASN A 147 4.03 -18.96 -30.09
CA ASN A 147 4.32 -19.08 -31.51
C ASN A 147 4.06 -17.80 -32.34
N GLY A 148 3.81 -16.64 -31.73
CA GLY A 148 3.68 -15.35 -32.42
C GLY A 148 2.35 -15.08 -33.15
N ASN A 149 1.31 -15.89 -32.93
CA ASN A 149 -0.02 -15.64 -33.51
C ASN A 149 -0.93 -14.88 -32.55
N VAL A 150 -1.62 -13.86 -33.06
CA VAL A 150 -2.67 -13.12 -32.34
C VAL A 150 -3.93 -13.96 -32.31
N ILE A 151 -4.22 -14.59 -31.17
CA ILE A 151 -5.49 -15.28 -30.97
C ILE A 151 -6.52 -14.28 -30.41
N ALA A 152 -7.35 -13.72 -31.30
CA ALA A 152 -8.66 -13.25 -30.88
C ALA A 152 -9.54 -14.50 -30.65
N ARG A 153 -9.60 -15.02 -29.42
CA ARG A 153 -10.53 -16.12 -29.12
C ARG A 153 -11.78 -15.60 -28.41
N PRO A 154 -12.96 -15.76 -29.02
CA PRO A 154 -14.19 -15.90 -28.27
C PRO A 154 -14.28 -17.36 -27.82
N MET A 155 -14.42 -17.63 -26.53
CA MET A 155 -15.10 -18.84 -26.04
C MET A 155 -15.71 -18.55 -24.67
N SER A 156 -16.97 -18.13 -24.70
CA SER A 156 -17.94 -18.43 -23.65
C SER A 156 -17.88 -19.93 -23.35
N VAL A 157 -17.54 -20.28 -22.11
CA VAL A 157 -17.58 -21.66 -21.62
C VAL A 157 -19.04 -22.13 -21.63
N PRO A 158 -19.37 -23.31 -22.20
CA PRO A 158 -20.70 -23.88 -22.10
C PRO A 158 -21.04 -24.22 -20.65
N GLU A 159 -22.19 -23.74 -20.20
CA GLU A 159 -22.84 -24.07 -18.95
C GLU A 159 -23.30 -25.54 -18.97
N SER A 160 -22.40 -26.48 -18.63
CA SER A 160 -22.81 -27.86 -18.38
C SER A 160 -21.77 -28.63 -17.54
N LEU A 161 -21.86 -28.48 -16.22
CA LEU A 161 -21.48 -29.53 -15.28
C LEU A 161 -22.69 -29.79 -14.38
N GLY A 162 -23.54 -30.70 -14.86
CA GLY A 162 -24.67 -31.22 -14.13
C GLY A 162 -24.21 -31.83 -12.82
N ILE A 163 -24.65 -31.25 -11.71
CA ILE A 163 -24.53 -31.86 -10.39
C ILE A 163 -25.45 -33.07 -10.37
N SER A 164 -24.90 -34.25 -10.65
CA SER A 164 -25.56 -35.52 -10.34
C SER A 164 -25.65 -35.64 -8.83
N LYS A 165 -26.84 -35.34 -8.29
CA LYS A 165 -27.28 -35.89 -7.00
C LYS A 165 -27.18 -37.41 -7.10
N GLN A 166 -26.28 -38.03 -6.35
CA GLN A 166 -26.49 -39.39 -5.86
C GLN A 166 -26.52 -39.36 -4.34
N ARG A 167 -27.76 -39.46 -3.85
CA ARG A 167 -28.14 -39.81 -2.49
C ARG A 167 -28.43 -41.31 -2.54
N HIS A 168 -27.82 -42.10 -1.67
CA HIS A 168 -28.23 -43.49 -1.41
C HIS A 168 -27.57 -44.00 -0.13
N PRO A 169 -28.15 -45.02 0.52
CA PRO A 169 -29.38 -45.02 1.31
C PRO A 169 -29.10 -44.98 2.82
#